data_AF-A0A256YSB1-F1
#
_entry.id   AF-A0A256YSB1-F1
#
_cell.length_a   1.000
_cell.length_b   1.000
_cell.length_c   1.000
_cell.angle_alpha   90.00
_cell.angle_beta   90.00
_cell.angle_gamma   90.00
#
_symmetry.space_group_name_H-M   'P 1'
#
loop_
_entity.id
_entity.type
_entity.pdbx_description
1 polymer ?
#
loop_
_entity_poly.entity_id
_entity_poly.type
_entity_poly.pdbx_seq_one_letter_code
_entity_poly.pdbx_strand_id
1 'polypeptide(L)'
;MAGGTYREDSDLDIGVLLDDAFREEPLYLARLAREIKLGCNIDRSGDVQILNHCSLRFLHQVLRNGELILSRDEGKRGEFESTALCRYIDLKPFYREYDEERRRGAIGMINREMTEGKIQEERCRRVH
;
A
#
# COMPACT_ATOMS: atom_id res chain seq x y z
N MET A 1 4.34 -5.94 9.68
CA MET A 1 3.64 -5.72 8.39
C MET A 1 2.38 -4.94 8.70
N ALA A 2 2.23 -3.73 8.17
CA ALA A 2 1.00 -2.93 8.19
C ALA A 2 1.23 -1.67 7.34
N GLY A 3 0.30 -1.34 6.44
CA GLY A 3 0.29 -0.07 5.71
C GLY A 3 0.26 -0.16 4.18
N GLY A 4 -0.13 -1.30 3.61
CA GLY A 4 -0.71 -1.36 2.27
C GLY A 4 -2.11 -1.94 2.46
N THR A 5 -3.11 -1.39 1.79
CA THR A 5 -4.49 -1.91 1.78
C THR A 5 -4.53 -3.27 1.10
N TYR A 6 -4.02 -4.31 1.76
CA TYR A 6 -4.39 -5.67 1.42
C TYR A 6 -5.84 -5.82 1.89
N ARG A 7 -6.78 -5.53 0.99
CA ARG A 7 -8.18 -5.86 1.22
C ARG A 7 -8.26 -7.36 1.04
N GLU A 8 -8.81 -8.09 2.02
CA GLU A 8 -9.03 -9.54 1.92
C GLU A 8 -9.91 -9.92 0.71
N ASP A 9 -10.53 -8.93 0.08
CA ASP A 9 -11.38 -9.02 -1.11
C ASP A 9 -10.62 -8.80 -2.44
N SER A 10 -9.34 -8.39 -2.41
CA SER A 10 -8.51 -8.15 -3.61
C SER A 10 -7.64 -9.38 -3.88
N ASP A 11 -8.01 -10.17 -4.88
CA ASP A 11 -7.21 -11.34 -5.27
C ASP A 11 -5.99 -10.96 -6.14
N LEU A 12 -5.91 -9.74 -6.68
CA LEU A 12 -4.85 -9.35 -7.62
C LEU A 12 -4.57 -7.84 -7.70
N ASP A 13 -3.41 -7.39 -7.20
CA ASP A 13 -2.93 -6.01 -7.39
C ASP A 13 -1.93 -5.95 -8.55
N ILE A 14 -2.21 -5.15 -9.59
CA ILE A 14 -1.34 -5.05 -10.78
C ILE A 14 -0.73 -3.67 -10.87
N GLY A 15 0.60 -3.62 -10.87
CA GLY A 15 1.38 -2.43 -11.17
C GLY A 15 1.72 -2.33 -12.66
N VAL A 16 1.46 -1.17 -13.25
CA VAL A 16 1.83 -0.87 -14.64
C VAL A 16 2.80 0.30 -14.66
N LEU A 17 3.99 0.07 -15.20
CA LEU A 17 4.96 1.13 -15.49
C LEU A 17 4.76 1.61 -16.92
N LEU A 18 4.43 2.88 -17.08
CA LEU A 18 4.27 3.53 -18.37
C LEU A 18 5.54 4.26 -18.76
N ASP A 19 5.75 4.41 -20.07
CA ASP A 19 6.80 5.27 -20.60
C ASP A 19 6.52 6.73 -20.21
N ASP A 20 7.53 7.48 -19.80
CA ASP A 20 7.36 8.89 -19.41
C ASP A 20 6.86 9.78 -20.56
N ALA A 21 7.10 9.38 -21.82
CA ALA A 21 6.56 10.06 -22.99
C ALA A 21 5.08 9.71 -23.26
N PHE A 22 4.56 8.65 -22.65
CA PHE A 22 3.18 8.22 -22.83
C PHE A 22 2.24 9.18 -22.11
N ARG A 23 1.25 9.68 -22.85
CA ARG A 23 0.16 10.47 -22.27
C ARG A 23 -1.08 9.62 -22.17
N GLU A 24 -1.43 9.29 -20.94
CA GLU A 24 -2.67 8.59 -20.65
C GLU A 24 -3.88 9.43 -21.03
N GLU A 25 -4.80 8.80 -21.76
CA GLU A 25 -6.12 9.36 -21.99
C GLU A 25 -6.98 9.25 -20.71
N PRO A 26 -8.02 10.10 -20.57
CA PRO A 26 -9.00 9.91 -19.52
C PRO A 26 -9.55 8.47 -19.55
N LEU A 27 -9.65 7.84 -18.39
CA LEU A 27 -10.11 6.45 -18.21
C LEU A 27 -9.17 5.36 -18.73
N TYR A 28 -7.95 5.67 -19.16
CA TYR A 28 -6.95 4.67 -19.59
C TYR A 28 -6.85 3.50 -18.59
N LEU A 29 -6.68 3.81 -17.31
CA LEU A 29 -6.57 2.82 -16.25
C LEU A 29 -7.83 1.96 -16.10
N ALA A 30 -9.02 2.55 -16.21
CA ALA A 30 -10.29 1.84 -16.13
C ALA A 30 -10.48 0.88 -17.31
N ARG A 31 -10.06 1.30 -18.52
CA ARG A 31 -10.07 0.44 -19.72
C ARG A 31 -9.10 -0.73 -19.55
N LEU A 32 -7.87 -0.46 -19.13
CA LEU A 32 -6.85 -1.48 -18.92
C LEU A 32 -7.29 -2.50 -17.86
N ALA A 33 -7.83 -2.03 -16.73
CA ALA A 33 -8.38 -2.89 -15.69
C ALA A 33 -9.52 -3.79 -16.22
N ARG A 34 -10.40 -3.25 -17.07
CA ARG A 34 -11.47 -4.03 -17.71
C ARG A 34 -10.90 -5.10 -18.65
N GLU A 35 -9.92 -4.76 -19.47
CA GLU A 35 -9.29 -5.68 -20.43
C GLU A 35 -8.58 -6.83 -19.72
N ILE A 36 -7.85 -6.55 -18.64
CA ILE A 36 -7.20 -7.58 -17.83
C ILE A 36 -8.24 -8.51 -17.20
N LYS A 37 -9.30 -7.96 -16.60
CA LYS A 37 -10.38 -8.77 -15.99
C LYS A 37 -11.00 -9.73 -17.00
N LEU A 38 -11.34 -9.23 -18.19
CA LEU A 38 -11.92 -10.04 -19.27
C LEU A 38 -10.95 -11.09 -19.80
N GLY A 39 -9.67 -10.73 -20.00
CA GLY A 39 -8.67 -11.63 -20.56
C GLY A 39 -8.21 -12.73 -19.61
N CYS A 40 -8.19 -12.46 -18.30
CA CYS A 40 -7.71 -13.40 -17.30
C CYS A 40 -8.84 -14.11 -16.54
N ASN A 41 -10.11 -13.85 -16.86
CA ASN A 41 -11.29 -14.41 -16.19
C ASN A 41 -11.24 -14.23 -14.66
N ILE A 42 -10.81 -13.05 -14.22
CA ILE A 42 -10.69 -12.72 -12.79
C ILE A 42 -12.01 -12.11 -12.33
N ASP A 43 -12.68 -12.80 -11.41
CA ASP A 43 -14.01 -12.43 -10.90
C ASP A 43 -13.96 -11.31 -9.86
N ARG A 44 -12.79 -11.08 -9.24
CA ARG A 44 -12.60 -10.06 -8.19
C ARG A 44 -11.98 -8.77 -8.70
N SER A 45 -12.30 -7.68 -7.99
CA SER A 45 -11.83 -6.33 -8.28
C SER A 45 -10.38 -6.16 -7.85
N GLY A 46 -9.45 -6.72 -8.61
CA GLY A 46 -8.05 -6.34 -8.49
C GLY A 46 -7.85 -4.84 -8.76
N ASP A 47 -6.97 -4.19 -7.97
CA ASP A 47 -6.61 -2.79 -8.16
C ASP A 47 -5.45 -2.68 -9.16
N VAL A 48 -5.71 -2.08 -10.33
CA VAL A 48 -4.65 -1.73 -11.29
C VAL A 48 -4.14 -0.33 -10.96
N GLN A 49 -2.83 -0.18 -10.80
CA GLN A 49 -2.19 1.10 -10.46
C GLN A 49 -1.07 1.44 -11.42
N ILE A 50 -0.91 2.73 -11.70
CA ILE A 50 0.18 3.27 -12.53
C ILE A 50 1.35 3.60 -11.61
N LEU A 51 2.43 2.84 -11.74
CA LEU A 51 3.59 2.90 -10.84
C LEU A 51 4.31 4.25 -10.91
N ASN A 52 4.25 4.95 -12.04
CA ASN A 52 4.87 6.27 -12.23
C ASN A 52 4.46 7.31 -11.17
N HIS A 53 3.27 7.14 -10.57
CA HIS A 53 2.67 8.13 -9.66
C HIS A 53 2.46 7.60 -8.23
N CYS A 54 2.83 6.34 -7.98
CA CYS A 54 2.65 5.73 -6.66
C CYS A 54 3.64 6.28 -5.63
N SER A 55 3.23 6.22 -4.35
CA SER A 55 4.11 6.57 -3.23
C SER A 55 5.33 5.64 -3.14
N LEU A 56 6.48 6.14 -2.65
CA LEU A 56 7.69 5.34 -2.48
C LEU A 56 7.49 4.12 -1.56
N ARG A 57 6.61 4.21 -0.56
CA ARG A 57 6.26 3.09 0.32
C ARG A 57 5.51 1.99 -0.43
N PHE A 58 4.59 2.35 -1.31
CA PHE A 58 3.88 1.41 -2.18
C PHE A 58 4.83 0.79 -3.20
N LEU A 59 5.63 1.62 -3.87
CA LEU A 59 6.64 1.14 -4.83
C LEU A 59 7.61 0.16 -4.18
N HIS A 60 8.12 0.46 -2.99
CA HIS A 60 8.98 -0.49 -2.27
C HIS A 60 8.27 -1.82 -1.95
N GLN A 61 6.96 -1.84 -1.69
CA GLN A 61 6.22 -3.09 -1.52
C GLN A 61 6.11 -3.87 -2.84
N VAL A 62 5.81 -3.19 -3.95
CA VAL A 62 5.75 -3.79 -5.29
C VAL A 62 7.12 -4.36 -5.67
N LEU A 63 8.20 -3.59 -5.52
CA LEU A 63 9.54 -4.04 -5.87
C LEU A 63 10.05 -5.19 -5.00
N ARG A 64 9.63 -5.25 -3.73
CA ARG A 64 10.08 -6.27 -2.79
C ARG A 64 9.32 -7.59 -2.94
N ASN A 65 8.02 -7.53 -3.22
CA ASN A 65 7.14 -8.69 -3.13
C ASN A 65 6.43 -9.02 -4.47
N GLY A 66 6.48 -8.12 -5.44
CA GLY A 66 5.81 -8.27 -6.73
C GLY A 66 6.54 -9.25 -7.65
N GLU A 67 5.78 -9.82 -8.57
CA GLU A 67 6.28 -10.69 -9.62
C GLU A 67 6.25 -9.96 -10.97
N LEU A 68 7.34 -10.03 -11.73
CA LEU A 68 7.42 -9.41 -13.04
C LEU A 68 6.66 -10.27 -14.05
N ILE A 69 5.54 -9.74 -14.55
CA ILE A 69 4.73 -10.41 -15.58
C ILE A 69 5.30 -10.14 -16.98
N LEU A 70 5.63 -8.88 -17.28
CA LEU A 70 6.10 -8.44 -18.59
C LEU A 70 6.98 -7.20 -18.47
N SER A 71 8.03 -7.16 -19.27
CA SER A 71 8.87 -5.98 -19.46
C SER A 71 9.23 -5.85 -20.94
N ARG A 72 9.02 -4.65 -21.49
CA ARG A 72 9.34 -4.33 -22.89
C ARG A 72 10.71 -3.66 -23.04
N ASP A 73 11.19 -3.04 -21.97
CA ASP A 73 12.47 -2.34 -21.91
C ASP A 73 13.08 -2.55 -20.52
N GLU A 74 14.02 -3.49 -20.46
CA GLU A 74 14.74 -3.84 -19.22
C GLU A 74 15.58 -2.68 -18.68
N GLY A 75 16.09 -1.80 -19.55
CA GLY A 75 16.90 -0.66 -19.16
C GLY A 75 16.06 0.36 -18.38
N LYS A 76 14.92 0.75 -18.94
CA LYS A 76 13.97 1.66 -18.27
C LYS A 76 13.41 1.06 -16.99
N ARG A 77 13.11 -0.25 -17.00
CA ARG A 77 12.67 -0.96 -15.79
C ARG A 77 13.74 -0.88 -14.69
N GLY A 78 14.98 -1.25 -15.01
CA GLY A 78 16.09 -1.22 -14.06
C GLY A 78 16.38 0.18 -13.50
N GLU A 79 16.28 1.22 -14.34
CA GLU A 79 16.42 2.61 -13.92
C GLU A 79 15.31 3.03 -12.94
N PHE A 80 14.05 2.68 -13.25
CA PHE A 80 12.91 2.94 -12.38
C PHE A 80 13.08 2.25 -11.02
N GLU A 81 13.42 0.97 -11.02
CA GLU A 81 13.62 0.17 -9.80
C GLU A 81 14.72 0.74 -8.91
N SER A 82 15.88 1.03 -9.53
CA SER A 82 17.04 1.61 -8.83
C SER A 82 16.70 2.96 -8.24
N THR A 83 16.05 3.83 -9.02
CA THR A 83 15.67 5.18 -8.58
C THR A 83 14.67 5.14 -7.44
N ALA A 84 13.62 4.30 -7.56
CA ALA A 84 12.62 4.14 -6.52
C ALA A 84 13.23 3.58 -5.23
N LEU A 85 14.13 2.60 -5.33
CA LEU A 85 14.78 2.00 -4.17
C LEU A 85 15.72 2.98 -3.46
N CYS A 86 16.55 3.71 -4.20
CA CYS A 86 17.43 4.74 -3.63
C CYS A 86 16.61 5.80 -2.88
N ARG A 87 15.58 6.36 -3.52
CA ARG A 87 14.69 7.35 -2.88
C ARG A 87 13.99 6.78 -1.64
N TYR A 88 13.57 5.52 -1.67
CA TYR A 88 12.97 4.88 -0.50
C TYR A 88 13.97 4.73 0.65
N ILE A 89 15.23 4.36 0.37
CA ILE A 89 16.27 4.23 1.39
C ILE A 89 16.52 5.57 2.08
N ASP A 90 16.60 6.66 1.32
CA ASP A 90 16.76 8.01 1.86
C ASP A 90 15.59 8.41 2.77
N LEU A 91 14.35 8.02 2.42
CA LEU A 91 13.16 8.29 3.22
C LEU A 91 12.90 7.29 4.36
N LYS A 92 13.61 6.15 4.38
CA LYS A 92 13.38 5.07 5.35
C LYS A 92 13.46 5.51 6.81
N PRO A 93 14.38 6.39 7.24
CA PRO A 93 14.41 6.89 8.61
C PRO A 93 13.12 7.62 9.00
N PHE A 94 12.61 8.49 8.13
CA PHE A 94 11.37 9.24 8.35
C PHE A 94 10.15 8.31 8.45
N TYR A 95 10.08 7.28 7.61
CA TYR A 95 9.02 6.27 7.73
C TYR A 95 9.07 5.50 9.05
N ARG A 96 10.26 5.23 9.59
CA ARG A 96 10.40 4.57 10.90
C ARG A 96 9.88 5.44 12.03
N GLU A 97 10.30 6.71 12.05
CA GLU A 97 9.84 7.67 13.05
C GLU A 97 8.32 7.82 13.03
N TYR A 98 7.74 8.03 11.84
CA TYR A 98 6.29 8.11 11.67
C TYR A 98 5.55 6.84 12.14
N ASP A 99 6.07 5.66 11.82
CA ASP A 99 5.47 4.39 12.26
C ASP A 99 5.57 4.20 13.78
N GLU A 100 6.66 4.66 14.41
CA GLU A 100 6.84 4.64 15.87
C GLU A 100 5.87 5.58 16.58
N GLU A 101 5.69 6.79 16.07
CA GLU A 101 4.72 7.75 16.61
C GLU A 101 3.28 7.24 16.49
N ARG A 102 2.89 6.72 15.33
CA ARG A 102 1.57 6.10 15.14
C ARG A 102 1.35 4.96 16.13
N ARG A 103 2.36 4.10 16.33
CA ARG A 103 2.29 2.98 17.28
C ARG A 103 2.14 3.49 18.72
N ARG A 104 2.88 4.52 19.09
CA ARG A 104 2.80 5.16 20.42
C ARG A 104 1.41 5.75 20.66
N GLY A 105 0.84 6.43 19.67
CA GLY A 105 -0.52 6.97 19.73
C GLY A 105 -1.58 5.88 19.90
N ALA A 106 -1.49 4.80 19.11
CA ALA A 106 -2.41 3.67 19.20
C ALA A 106 -2.34 2.95 20.57
N ILE A 107 -1.13 2.71 21.08
CA ILE A 107 -0.94 2.14 22.43
C ILE A 107 -1.51 3.07 23.50
N GLY A 108 -1.33 4.38 23.35
CA GLY A 108 -1.89 5.38 24.26
C GLY A 108 -3.43 5.36 24.30
N MET A 109 -4.09 5.18 23.15
CA MET A 109 -5.55 5.04 23.07
C MET A 109 -6.04 3.76 23.76
N ILE A 110 -5.41 2.61 23.46
CA ILE A 110 -5.77 1.31 24.07
C ILE A 110 -5.62 1.37 25.60
N ASN A 111 -4.52 1.94 26.09
CA ASN A 111 -4.30 2.08 27.53
C ASN A 111 -5.39 2.94 28.18
N ARG A 112 -5.79 4.05 27.55
CA ARG A 112 -6.83 4.95 28.09
C ARG A 112 -8.18 4.23 28.20
N GLU A 113 -8.61 3.53 27.16
CA GLU A 113 -9.85 2.73 27.18
C GLU A 113 -9.82 1.63 28.25
N MET A 114 -8.69 0.93 28.39
CA MET A 114 -8.48 -0.08 29.43
C MET A 114 -8.52 0.52 30.85
N THR A 115 -8.09 1.77 31.02
CA THR A 115 -8.11 2.46 32.31
C THR A 115 -9.54 2.90 32.65
N GLU A 116 -10.26 3.46 31.68
CA GLU A 116 -11.65 3.89 31.83
C GLU A 116 -12.58 2.69 32.12
N GLY A 117 -12.39 1.57 31.42
CA GLY A 117 -13.15 0.34 31.68
C GLY A 117 -12.97 -0.20 33.10
N LYS A 118 -11.73 -0.19 33.63
CA LYS A 118 -11.44 -0.61 35.02
C LYS A 118 -12.07 0.32 36.05
N ILE A 119 -12.05 1.64 35.81
CA ILE A 119 -12.69 2.63 36.69
C ILE A 119 -14.21 2.41 36.74
N GLN A 120 -14.82 2.07 35.60
CA GLN A 120 -16.26 1.78 35.51
C GLN A 120 -16.64 0.49 36.25
N GLU A 121 -15.83 -0.57 36.11
CA GLU A 121 -16.02 -1.83 36.85
C GLU A 121 -15.87 -1.65 38.36
N GLU A 122 -14.84 -0.92 38.82
CA GLU A 122 -14.65 -0.64 40.24
C GLU A 122 -15.75 0.23 40.82
N ARG A 123 -16.31 1.17 40.05
CA ARG A 123 -17.48 1.94 40.46
C ARG A 123 -18.71 1.05 40.59
N CYS A 124 -18.95 0.12 39.66
CA CYS A 124 -20.07 -0.83 39.78
C CYS A 124 -19.94 -1.73 41.03
N ARG A 125 -18.73 -2.19 41.37
CA ARG A 125 -18.50 -3.03 42.55
C ARG A 125 -18.66 -2.32 43.89
N ARG A 126 -18.64 -0.99 43.92
CA ARG A 126 -18.71 -0.18 45.15
C ARG A 126 -20.13 0.26 45.53
N VAL A 127 -21.12 -0.05 44.67
CA VAL A 127 -22.54 0.32 44.84
C VAL A 127 -23.39 -0.91 45.26
N HIS A 128 -22.75 -2.03 45.59
CA HIS A 128 -23.34 -3.20 46.25
C HIS A 128 -22.60 -3.45 47.56
#